data_AF-A0A0L0LB14-F1
#
_entry.id   AF-A0A0L0LB14-F1
#
_cell.length_a   1.000
_cell.length_b   1.000
_cell.length_c   1.000
_cell.angle_alpha   90.00
_cell.angle_beta   90.00
_cell.angle_gamma   90.00
#
_symmetry.space_group_name_H-M   'P 1'
#
loop_
_entity.id
_entity.type
_entity.pdbx_description
1 polymer ?
#
loop_
_entity_poly.entity_id
_entity_poly.type
_entity_poly.pdbx_seq_one_letter_code
_entity_poly.pdbx_strand_id
1 'polypeptide(L)'
;MKKLGYLVLAFVLSFPVSAFAQINATNAQTFSNGAINLINNVFIPLVFAIAFIVFIWGVFQYFIAGGHDEEKRETGKSLMLWGIIGFFIMVSVWGLVNILRGTIQVNNSVPDYAPNLPTNQ
;
A
#
# COMPACT_ATOMS: atom_id res chain seq x y z
N MET A 1 41.10 -32.69 11.40
CA MET A 1 41.37 -31.56 10.49
C MET A 1 40.22 -31.24 9.53
N LYS A 2 39.48 -32.22 8.97
CA LYS A 2 38.35 -31.97 8.04
C LYS A 2 37.19 -31.14 8.63
N LYS A 3 36.94 -31.25 9.94
CA LYS A 3 35.86 -30.53 10.64
C LYS A 3 36.12 -29.03 10.80
N LEU A 4 37.40 -28.63 10.83
CA LEU A 4 37.81 -27.23 10.91
C LEU A 4 37.55 -26.51 9.59
N GLY A 5 37.70 -27.22 8.46
CA GLY A 5 37.41 -26.67 7.13
C GLY A 5 35.94 -26.29 6.92
N TYR A 6 35.00 -27.04 7.49
CA TYR A 6 33.58 -26.71 7.42
C TYR A 6 33.21 -25.47 8.25
N LEU A 7 33.90 -25.22 9.36
CA LEU A 7 33.69 -24.01 10.16
C LEU A 7 34.21 -22.75 9.46
N VAL A 8 35.35 -22.85 8.76
CA VAL A 8 35.87 -21.74 7.94
C VAL A 8 34.97 -21.47 6.73
N LEU A 9 34.43 -22.52 6.08
CA LEU A 9 33.47 -22.35 4.98
C LEU A 9 32.16 -21.70 5.43
N ALA A 10 31.64 -22.06 6.61
CA ALA A 10 30.46 -21.43 7.20
C ALA A 10 30.71 -19.96 7.58
N PHE A 11 31.93 -19.60 7.99
CA PHE A 11 32.33 -18.23 8.31
C PHE A 11 32.57 -17.37 7.07
N VAL A 12 33.10 -17.96 5.98
CA VAL A 12 33.31 -17.25 4.71
C VAL A 12 31.99 -17.08 3.94
N LEU A 13 31.04 -18.03 4.04
CA LEU A 13 29.70 -17.86 3.48
C LEU A 13 28.85 -16.81 4.22
N SER A 14 29.18 -16.46 5.46
CA SER A 14 28.54 -15.38 6.21
C SER A 14 29.19 -14.00 5.99
N PHE A 15 30.38 -13.96 5.37
CA PHE A 15 31.02 -12.75 4.83
C PHE A 15 30.84 -12.71 3.29
N PRO A 16 29.65 -12.36 2.74
CA PRO A 16 29.26 -10.96 2.64
C PRO A 16 27.73 -10.78 2.48
N VAL A 17 26.96 -10.71 3.58
CA VAL A 17 25.52 -10.36 3.50
C VAL A 17 25.24 -8.94 4.03
N SER A 18 26.24 -8.29 4.62
CA SER A 18 26.12 -6.91 5.12
C SER A 18 26.16 -5.83 4.01
N ALA A 19 26.44 -6.19 2.75
CA ALA A 19 26.30 -5.28 1.61
C ALA A 19 24.83 -4.92 1.30
N PHE A 20 23.85 -5.72 1.78
CA PHE A 20 22.42 -5.42 1.64
C PHE A 20 21.85 -4.56 2.77
N ALA A 21 22.64 -4.23 3.79
CA ALA A 21 22.23 -3.30 4.85
C ALA A 21 22.52 -1.82 4.50
N GLN A 22 23.18 -1.53 3.37
CA GLN A 22 23.33 -0.15 2.90
C GLN A 22 22.00 0.37 2.33
N ILE A 23 21.14 0.83 3.23
CA ILE A 23 20.09 1.79 2.92
C ILE A 23 20.81 3.11 2.60
N ASN A 24 21.22 3.26 1.34
CA ASN A 24 21.34 4.61 0.80
C ASN A 24 19.95 5.24 0.87
N ALA A 25 19.84 6.52 1.24
CA ALA A 25 18.61 7.30 1.18
C ALA A 25 18.04 7.44 -0.25
N THR A 26 18.54 6.67 -1.21
CA THR A 26 17.97 6.46 -2.54
C THR A 26 17.32 5.07 -2.65
N ASN A 27 17.86 4.04 -1.99
CA ASN A 27 17.34 2.67 -2.03
C ASN A 27 16.07 2.49 -1.18
N ALA A 28 16.01 3.05 0.03
CA ALA A 28 14.78 3.01 0.85
C ALA A 28 13.64 3.82 0.24
N GLN A 29 13.98 4.95 -0.39
CA GLN A 29 13.04 5.82 -1.08
C GLN A 29 12.52 5.13 -2.35
N THR A 30 13.38 4.41 -3.08
CA THR A 30 12.98 3.59 -4.23
C THR A 30 12.05 2.44 -3.81
N PHE A 31 12.34 1.75 -2.70
CA PHE A 31 11.47 0.71 -2.16
C PHE A 31 10.12 1.26 -1.68
N SER A 32 10.14 2.36 -0.91
CA SER A 32 8.94 3.04 -0.42
C SER A 32 8.05 3.50 -1.57
N ASN A 33 8.64 4.16 -2.58
CA ASN A 33 7.91 4.60 -3.77
C ASN A 33 7.38 3.41 -4.59
N GLY A 34 8.13 2.31 -4.69
CA GLY A 34 7.68 1.08 -5.32
C GLY A 34 6.46 0.47 -4.60
N ALA A 35 6.49 0.39 -3.28
CA ALA A 35 5.38 -0.13 -2.48
C ALA A 35 4.12 0.75 -2.59
N ILE A 36 4.28 2.07 -2.47
CA ILE A 36 3.17 3.02 -2.61
C ILE A 36 2.56 2.95 -4.02
N ASN A 37 3.40 2.86 -5.05
CA ASN A 37 2.93 2.73 -6.44
C ASN A 37 2.18 1.43 -6.68
N LEU A 38 2.63 0.32 -6.10
CA LEU A 38 1.95 -0.96 -6.21
C LEU A 38 0.56 -0.90 -5.55
N ILE A 39 0.48 -0.35 -4.33
CA ILE A 39 -0.78 -0.22 -3.60
C ILE A 39 -1.74 0.68 -4.37
N ASN A 40 -1.30 1.86 -4.77
CA ASN A 40 -2.17 2.86 -5.40
C ASN A 40 -2.63 2.48 -6.81
N ASN A 41 -1.76 1.85 -7.62
CA ASN A 41 -2.09 1.57 -9.03
C ASN A 41 -2.64 0.16 -9.25
N VAL A 42 -2.41 -0.78 -8.32
CA VAL A 42 -2.86 -2.18 -8.48
C VAL A 42 -3.91 -2.53 -7.45
N PHE A 43 -3.58 -2.41 -6.15
CA PHE A 43 -4.48 -2.89 -5.10
C PHE A 43 -5.72 -2.02 -4.94
N ILE A 44 -5.59 -0.69 -4.91
CA ILE A 44 -6.75 0.20 -4.75
C ILE A 44 -7.78 -0.01 -5.90
N PRO A 45 -7.38 0.04 -7.18
CA PRO A 45 -8.32 -0.20 -8.29
C PRO A 45 -8.92 -1.61 -8.26
N LEU A 46 -8.11 -2.62 -7.90
CA LEU A 46 -8.58 -4.00 -7.82
C LEU A 46 -9.66 -4.17 -6.73
N VAL A 47 -9.42 -3.68 -5.52
CA VAL A 47 -10.40 -3.80 -4.43
C VAL A 47 -11.63 -2.95 -4.73
N PHE A 48 -11.46 -1.77 -5.34
CA PHE A 48 -12.59 -0.95 -5.78
C PHE A 48 -13.46 -1.68 -6.81
N ALA A 49 -12.85 -2.34 -7.79
CA ALA A 49 -13.57 -3.13 -8.78
C ALA A 49 -14.34 -4.29 -8.14
N ILE A 50 -13.74 -5.02 -7.19
CA ILE A 50 -14.41 -6.09 -6.46
C ILE A 50 -15.59 -5.54 -5.64
N ALA A 51 -15.38 -4.47 -4.87
CA ALA A 51 -16.44 -3.82 -4.09
C ALA A 51 -17.59 -3.36 -4.98
N PHE A 52 -17.29 -2.83 -6.17
CA PHE A 52 -18.29 -2.42 -7.16
C PHE A 52 -19.08 -3.61 -7.71
N ILE A 53 -18.42 -4.71 -8.04
CA ILE A 53 -19.11 -5.93 -8.49
C ILE A 53 -20.03 -6.47 -7.40
N VAL A 54 -19.56 -6.56 -6.14
CA VAL A 54 -20.36 -7.01 -5.00
C VAL A 54 -21.55 -6.09 -4.77
N PHE A 55 -21.36 -4.78 -4.88
CA PHE A 55 -22.43 -3.80 -4.76
C PHE A 55 -23.50 -4.00 -5.85
N ILE A 56 -23.10 -4.10 -7.12
CA ILE A 56 -24.03 -4.34 -8.24
C ILE A 56 -24.75 -5.69 -8.09
N TRP A 57 -24.06 -6.73 -7.63
CA TRP A 57 -24.68 -8.02 -7.34
C TRP A 57 -25.72 -7.91 -6.21
N GLY A 58 -25.41 -7.15 -5.16
CA GLY A 58 -26.36 -6.86 -4.09
C GLY A 58 -27.60 -6.11 -4.60
N VAL A 59 -27.43 -5.12 -5.47
CA VAL A 59 -28.53 -4.39 -6.11
C VAL A 59 -29.40 -5.34 -6.94
N PHE A 60 -28.78 -6.17 -7.78
CA PHE A 60 -29.49 -7.15 -8.59
C PHE A 60 -30.29 -8.12 -7.72
N GLN A 61 -29.67 -8.67 -6.69
CA GLN A 61 -30.31 -9.60 -5.76
C GLN A 61 -31.48 -8.94 -5.00
N TYR A 62 -31.32 -7.68 -4.59
CA TYR A 62 -32.35 -6.94 -3.86
C TYR A 62 -33.57 -6.60 -4.72
N PHE A 63 -33.34 -6.05 -5.93
CA PHE A 63 -34.41 -5.49 -6.76
C PHE A 63 -35.01 -6.48 -7.76
N ILE A 64 -34.22 -7.41 -8.29
CA ILE A 64 -34.68 -8.33 -9.35
C ILE A 64 -35.04 -9.68 -8.74
N ALA A 65 -34.14 -10.29 -7.96
CA ALA A 65 -34.41 -11.59 -7.33
C ALA A 65 -35.30 -11.48 -6.07
N GLY A 66 -35.22 -10.38 -5.34
CA GLY A 66 -35.97 -10.14 -4.09
C GLY A 66 -37.42 -9.69 -4.27
N GLY A 67 -37.94 -9.63 -5.50
CA GLY A 67 -39.32 -9.18 -5.76
C GLY A 67 -40.39 -10.14 -5.21
N HIS A 68 -40.11 -11.44 -5.17
CA HIS A 68 -41.02 -12.48 -4.68
C HIS A 68 -40.43 -13.31 -3.52
N ASP A 69 -39.22 -12.99 -3.06
CA ASP A 69 -38.48 -13.75 -2.05
C ASP A 69 -37.79 -12.80 -1.06
N GLU A 70 -38.31 -12.77 0.16
CA GLU A 70 -37.83 -11.89 1.24
C GLU A 70 -36.39 -12.25 1.67
N GLU A 71 -35.97 -13.51 1.55
CA GLU A 71 -34.62 -13.96 1.91
C GLU A 71 -33.57 -13.40 0.94
N LYS A 72 -33.90 -13.39 -0.37
CA LYS A 72 -33.05 -12.79 -1.41
C LYS A 72 -32.96 -11.28 -1.23
N ARG A 73 -34.05 -10.64 -0.77
CA ARG A 73 -34.07 -9.22 -0.46
C ARG A 73 -33.16 -8.88 0.71
N GLU A 74 -33.21 -9.65 1.80
CA GLU A 74 -32.33 -9.44 2.95
C GLU A 74 -30.85 -9.65 2.57
N THR A 75 -30.57 -10.71 1.82
CA THR A 75 -29.21 -11.00 1.32
C THR A 75 -28.68 -9.88 0.42
N GLY A 76 -29.49 -9.41 -0.53
CA GLY A 76 -29.10 -8.32 -1.44
C GLY A 76 -28.79 -7.03 -0.69
N LYS A 77 -29.60 -6.70 0.32
CA LYS A 77 -29.37 -5.53 1.19
C LYS A 77 -28.04 -5.65 1.95
N SER A 78 -27.73 -6.82 2.50
CA SER A 78 -26.48 -7.08 3.20
C SER A 78 -25.27 -6.91 2.27
N LEU A 79 -25.34 -7.45 1.04
CA LEU A 79 -24.28 -7.31 0.04
C LEU A 79 -24.07 -5.86 -0.40
N MET A 80 -25.15 -5.11 -0.62
CA MET A 80 -25.07 -3.67 -0.91
C MET A 80 -24.39 -2.91 0.23
N LEU A 81 -24.77 -3.19 1.48
CA LEU A 81 -24.19 -2.53 2.65
C LEU A 81 -22.70 -2.83 2.78
N TRP A 82 -22.29 -4.09 2.59
CA TRP A 82 -20.88 -4.48 2.57
C TRP A 82 -20.08 -3.77 1.46
N GLY A 83 -20.66 -3.61 0.27
CA GLY A 83 -20.08 -2.82 -0.80
C GLY A 83 -19.88 -1.34 -0.41
N ILE A 84 -20.92 -0.72 0.18
CA ILE A 84 -20.86 0.68 0.64
C ILE A 84 -19.83 0.87 1.76
N ILE A 85 -19.77 -0.05 2.72
CA ILE A 85 -18.76 -0.02 3.79
C ILE A 85 -17.35 -0.12 3.19
N GLY A 86 -17.16 -1.00 2.20
CA GLY A 86 -15.93 -1.09 1.44
C GLY A 86 -15.54 0.27 0.87
N PHE A 87 -16.41 0.88 0.07
CA PHE A 87 -16.16 2.21 -0.50
C PHE A 87 -15.88 3.28 0.55
N PHE A 88 -16.62 3.29 1.66
CA PHE A 88 -16.41 4.24 2.73
C PHE A 88 -14.99 4.14 3.31
N ILE A 89 -14.47 2.92 3.53
CA ILE A 89 -13.10 2.72 4.04
C ILE A 89 -12.07 3.28 3.06
N MET A 90 -12.21 3.00 1.76
CA MET A 90 -11.28 3.53 0.75
C MET A 90 -11.25 5.07 0.74
N VAL A 91 -12.42 5.71 0.76
CA VAL A 91 -12.51 7.18 0.75
C VAL A 91 -12.02 7.75 2.08
N SER A 92 -12.33 7.13 3.21
CA SER A 92 -11.93 7.58 4.54
C SER A 92 -10.41 7.62 4.71
N VAL A 93 -9.70 6.58 4.25
CA VAL A 93 -8.24 6.55 4.30
C VAL A 93 -7.62 7.69 3.48
N TRP A 94 -8.07 7.91 2.25
CA TRP A 94 -7.56 9.00 1.41
C TRP A 94 -7.94 10.38 1.92
N GLY A 95 -9.16 10.54 2.43
CA GLY A 95 -9.64 11.77 3.04
C GLY A 95 -8.80 12.15 4.26
N LEU A 96 -8.51 11.18 5.13
CA LEU A 96 -7.64 11.38 6.30
C LEU A 96 -6.21 11.75 5.89
N VAL A 97 -5.63 11.04 4.92
CA VAL A 97 -4.29 11.37 4.39
C VAL A 97 -4.25 12.79 3.84
N ASN A 98 -5.29 13.22 3.12
CA ASN A 98 -5.34 14.57 2.57
C ASN A 98 -5.42 15.65 3.68
N ILE A 99 -6.21 15.42 4.72
CA ILE A 99 -6.28 16.31 5.89
C ILE A 99 -4.92 16.38 6.59
N LEU A 100 -4.26 15.24 6.83
CA LEU A 100 -2.95 15.21 7.47
C LEU A 100 -1.89 15.95 6.66
N ARG A 101 -1.89 15.82 5.33
CA ARG A 101 -0.97 16.56 4.45
C ARG A 101 -1.22 18.08 4.46
N GLY A 102 -2.46 18.51 4.65
CA GLY A 102 -2.82 19.93 4.72
C GLY A 102 -2.52 20.56 6.08
N THR A 103 -2.70 19.81 7.17
CA THR A 103 -2.55 20.31 8.54
C THR A 103 -1.12 20.17 9.07
N ILE A 104 -0.42 19.09 8.70
CA ILE A 104 0.97 18.87 9.08
C ILE A 104 1.84 19.33 7.91
N GLN A 105 2.39 20.54 8.02
CA GLN A 105 3.42 21.04 7.11
C GLN A 105 4.72 20.26 7.30
N VAL A 106 4.78 19.03 6.77
CA VAL A 106 6.01 18.25 6.70
C VAL A 106 6.93 18.93 5.70
N ASN A 107 7.85 19.76 6.19
CA ASN A 107 8.91 20.35 5.38
C ASN A 107 9.84 19.22 4.91
N ASN A 108 9.61 18.73 3.69
CA ASN A 108 10.50 17.76 3.02
C ASN A 108 11.77 18.43 2.45
N SER A 109 12.03 19.68 2.81
CA SER A 109 13.25 20.39 2.49
C SER A 109 14.40 19.73 3.24
N VAL A 110 15.34 19.13 2.51
CA VAL A 110 16.65 18.83 3.06
C VAL A 110 17.22 20.18 3.51
N PRO A 111 17.57 20.38 4.79
CA PRO A 111 18.18 21.63 5.21
C PRO A 111 19.47 21.82 4.40
N ASP A 112 19.53 22.91 3.64
CA ASP A 112 20.68 23.22 2.80
C ASP A 112 21.81 23.73 3.71
N TYR A 113 22.54 22.80 4.31
CA TYR A 113 23.73 23.10 5.12
C TYR A 113 24.99 23.23 4.28
N ALA A 114 24.93 23.06 2.95
CA ALA A 114 26.10 23.22 2.10
C ALA A 114 26.32 24.71 1.80
N PRO A 115 27.46 25.32 2.20
CA PRO A 115 27.83 26.63 1.72
C PRO A 115 27.90 26.58 0.20
N ASN A 116 27.21 27.50 -0.47
CA ASN A 116 27.30 27.72 -1.90
C ASN A 116 28.76 27.99 -2.29
N LEU A 117 29.46 26.96 -2.78
CA LEU A 117 30.77 27.13 -3.39
C LEU A 117 30.60 28.00 -4.64
N PRO A 118 31.43 29.04 -4.82
CA PRO A 118 31.32 29.93 -5.97
C PRO A 118 31.47 29.12 -7.26
N THR A 119 30.40 29.06 -8.04
CA THR A 119 30.42 28.55 -9.41
C THR A 119 31.02 29.63 -10.29
N ASN A 120 32.22 29.38 -10.79
CA ASN A 120 32.94 30.28 -11.68
C ASN A 120 32.16 30.38 -13.01
N GLN A 121 31.63 31.57 -13.29
CA GLN A 121 30.94 31.94 -14.54
C GLN A 121 31.92 32.01 -15.70
#